data_AF-A0A4S4BJZ3-F1
#
_entry.id   AF-A0A4S4BJZ3-F1
#
_cell.length_a   1.000
_cell.length_b   1.000
_cell.length_c   1.000
_cell.angle_alpha   90.00
_cell.angle_beta   90.00
_cell.angle_gamma   90.00
#
_symmetry.space_group_name_H-M   'P 1'
#
loop_
_entity.id
_entity.type
_entity.pdbx_description
1 polymer ?
#
loop_
_entity_poly.entity_id
_entity_poly.type
_entity_poly.pdbx_seq_one_letter_code
_entity_poly.pdbx_strand_id
1 'polypeptide(L)'
;MLFLSALLLVVAFLVGSLPLGDWLLRRSGLDSRVNNAHNLGIENMLRRVGPGLAAASAALDAGKGLVAVLMASSLALPEVMVLAALAAYLGHLNPPRALYGSTLPRGRGNLVLLGVLAGLSATGAVPLWAAALPVLVYAAVAGFWGYVSAATLAGLATFAVSVALLPLGVPAKLAALGLLVAATWRFKENLGRMMDGTEPRVGEEVPMAGKRADVVVAAFMIHPMTLKDFWSVGRFAWLKPMVERGLVSEASVRHLADHVRPMKVGELHGIRTAEGKEIRCYLLSSPLLPDRFRDAPELATSRAIEGARLARELGAEVFGLGAFWSVVGNKGIDVQAAVPEITITNGGAYTSGTIKAAIPGILAHFEGSGRDLKAATAAVVGANGVVAFGIARTIAPQVAKVIMLGRDLEKLERSATTLRRANKDTEIITTTSYDTLREADLMFTATSDPNPVIFPQHVKPGAWIFDEGRPADVDVSVEAIPGVRVIPGGVVRPPGSMTSNIDLQFGEGAVPACLAETLIIAATGEHHRKSLGAQTLTENINFFVEQAEVLGFTVVD
;
A
#
# COMPACT_ATOMS: atom_id res chain seq x y z
N MET A 1 -31.74 34.40 -23.68
CA MET A 1 -31.64 32.95 -23.36
C MET A 1 -30.22 32.54 -22.97
N LEU A 2 -29.20 32.80 -23.80
CA LEU A 2 -27.82 32.32 -23.54
C LEU A 2 -27.24 32.73 -22.16
N PHE A 3 -27.39 33.99 -21.75
CA PHE A 3 -26.97 34.46 -20.43
C PHE A 3 -27.65 33.69 -19.29
N LEU A 4 -28.96 33.50 -19.38
CA LEU A 4 -29.75 32.80 -18.35
C LEU A 4 -29.41 31.30 -18.33
N SER A 5 -29.19 30.67 -19.48
CA SER A 5 -28.67 29.30 -19.55
C SER A 5 -27.32 29.20 -18.85
N ALA A 6 -26.36 30.08 -19.15
CA ALA A 6 -25.05 30.09 -18.51
C ALA A 6 -25.16 30.29 -16.99
N LEU A 7 -26.01 31.21 -16.54
CA LEU A 7 -26.26 31.45 -15.12
C LEU A 7 -26.83 30.20 -14.43
N LEU A 8 -27.82 29.53 -15.03
CA LEU A 8 -28.40 28.31 -14.48
C LEU A 8 -27.39 27.15 -14.42
N LEU A 9 -26.46 27.05 -15.38
CA LEU A 9 -25.39 26.05 -15.33
C LEU A 9 -24.40 26.33 -14.18
N VAL A 10 -24.04 27.60 -13.97
CA VAL A 10 -23.21 28.00 -12.83
C VAL A 10 -23.92 27.68 -11.52
N VAL A 11 -25.21 27.99 -11.41
CA VAL A 11 -25.98 27.70 -10.19
C VAL A 11 -26.14 26.18 -10.00
N ALA A 12 -26.40 25.41 -11.05
CA ALA A 12 -26.45 23.94 -10.99
C ALA A 12 -25.13 23.35 -10.47
N PHE A 13 -23.98 23.86 -10.94
CA PHE A 13 -22.67 23.50 -10.41
C PHE A 13 -22.56 23.82 -8.91
N LEU A 14 -22.92 25.03 -8.50
CA LEU A 14 -22.87 25.44 -7.08
C LEU A 14 -23.78 24.59 -6.19
N VAL A 15 -25.01 24.29 -6.65
CA VAL A 15 -25.96 23.41 -5.96
C VAL A 15 -25.38 22.01 -5.81
N GLY A 16 -24.82 21.44 -6.89
CA GLY A 16 -24.13 20.15 -6.86
C GLY A 16 -22.94 20.13 -5.90
N SER A 17 -22.24 21.26 -5.79
CA SER A 17 -21.13 21.45 -4.85
C SER A 17 -21.55 21.53 -3.40
N LEU A 18 -22.81 21.74 -3.03
CA LEU A 18 -23.16 21.90 -1.61
C LEU A 18 -22.87 20.61 -0.79
N PRO A 19 -22.12 20.68 0.34
CA PRO A 19 -21.77 19.54 1.19
C PRO A 19 -22.92 19.05 2.06
N LEU A 20 -24.17 19.04 1.59
CA LEU A 20 -25.33 18.82 2.46
C LEU A 20 -25.30 17.46 3.16
N GLY A 21 -24.98 16.38 2.44
CA GLY A 21 -24.82 15.05 3.02
C GLY A 21 -23.66 14.97 4.01
N ASP A 22 -22.46 15.41 3.60
CA ASP A 22 -21.28 15.41 4.48
C ASP A 22 -21.47 16.28 5.73
N TRP A 23 -22.07 17.46 5.59
CA TRP A 23 -22.42 18.34 6.70
C TRP A 23 -23.32 17.66 7.73
N LEU A 24 -24.30 16.89 7.25
CA LEU A 24 -25.18 16.13 8.13
C LEU A 24 -24.43 15.00 8.85
N LEU A 25 -23.57 14.26 8.14
CA LEU A 25 -22.75 13.18 8.72
C LEU A 25 -21.75 13.70 9.77
N ARG A 26 -21.16 14.88 9.55
CA ARG A 26 -20.24 15.51 10.50
C ARG A 26 -20.84 15.73 11.88
N ARG A 27 -22.14 15.96 11.97
CA ARG A 27 -22.84 16.12 13.25
C ARG A 27 -22.79 14.87 14.12
N SER A 28 -22.54 13.70 13.52
CA SER A 28 -22.31 12.43 14.21
C SER A 28 -20.81 12.11 14.43
N GLY A 29 -19.91 13.06 14.15
CA GLY A 29 -18.46 12.84 14.21
C GLY A 29 -17.87 12.10 13.01
N LEU A 30 -18.68 11.79 11.98
CA LEU A 30 -18.19 11.14 10.76
C LEU A 30 -17.82 12.19 9.70
N ASP A 31 -16.54 12.30 9.38
CA ASP A 31 -16.07 13.05 8.21
C ASP A 31 -16.00 12.10 7.00
N SER A 32 -16.86 12.30 5.99
CA SER A 32 -16.89 11.44 4.80
C SER A 32 -15.73 11.72 3.81
N ARG A 33 -14.96 12.79 4.02
CA ARG A 33 -13.87 13.21 3.12
C ARG A 33 -12.54 12.55 3.46
N VAL A 34 -12.31 12.27 4.74
CA VAL A 34 -11.08 11.60 5.20
C VAL A 34 -11.11 10.11 4.94
N ASN A 35 -12.29 9.53 4.73
CA ASN A 35 -12.46 8.13 4.39
C ASN A 35 -12.36 7.92 2.87
N ASN A 36 -11.63 6.90 2.44
CA ASN A 36 -11.56 6.54 1.03
C ASN A 36 -12.89 5.96 0.52
N ALA A 37 -13.21 6.20 -0.76
CA ALA A 37 -14.35 5.56 -1.42
C ALA A 37 -14.28 4.02 -1.40
N HIS A 38 -13.07 3.47 -1.27
CA HIS A 38 -12.82 2.06 -0.98
C HIS A 38 -13.60 1.58 0.25
N ASN A 39 -13.65 2.36 1.32
CA ASN A 39 -14.23 1.94 2.61
C ASN A 39 -15.61 2.55 2.88
N LEU A 40 -16.04 3.54 2.09
CA LEU A 40 -17.33 4.21 2.24
C LEU A 40 -18.45 3.49 1.46
N GLY A 41 -18.67 2.22 1.79
CA GLY A 41 -19.84 1.45 1.35
C GLY A 41 -21.11 1.86 2.08
N ILE A 42 -22.28 1.52 1.51
CA ILE A 42 -23.59 1.74 2.13
C ILE A 42 -23.65 1.05 3.50
N GLU A 43 -23.17 -0.18 3.59
CA GLU A 43 -23.16 -0.95 4.84
C GLU A 43 -22.29 -0.30 5.92
N ASN A 44 -21.07 0.12 5.57
CA ASN A 44 -20.19 0.84 6.49
C ASN A 44 -20.79 2.17 6.94
N MET A 45 -21.50 2.86 6.06
CA MET A 45 -22.24 4.08 6.39
C MET A 45 -23.39 3.77 7.36
N LEU A 46 -24.24 2.80 7.04
CA LEU A 46 -25.37 2.37 7.87
C LEU A 46 -24.90 1.93 9.26
N ARG A 47 -23.82 1.14 9.34
CA ARG A 47 -23.23 0.69 10.61
C ARG A 47 -22.63 1.86 11.41
N ARG A 48 -22.03 2.86 10.76
CA ARG A 48 -21.38 4.00 11.44
C ARG A 48 -22.34 5.04 11.98
N VAL A 49 -23.38 5.39 11.22
CA VAL A 49 -24.28 6.53 11.54
C VAL A 49 -25.74 6.14 11.73
N GLY A 50 -26.08 4.87 11.52
CA GLY A 50 -27.45 4.38 11.56
C GLY A 50 -28.24 4.63 10.27
N PRO A 51 -29.35 3.89 10.06
CA PRO A 51 -30.12 3.95 8.82
C PRO A 51 -30.78 5.31 8.59
N GLY A 52 -31.28 5.97 9.64
CA GLY A 52 -31.94 7.27 9.52
C GLY A 52 -31.01 8.35 9.00
N LEU A 53 -29.83 8.50 9.60
CA LEU A 53 -28.86 9.53 9.21
C LEU A 53 -28.24 9.25 7.84
N ALA A 54 -27.97 7.98 7.53
CA ALA A 54 -27.52 7.56 6.21
C ALA A 54 -28.54 7.87 5.11
N ALA A 55 -29.81 7.54 5.33
CA ALA A 55 -30.89 7.83 4.38
C ALA A 55 -31.13 9.34 4.20
N ALA A 56 -31.07 10.12 5.28
CA ALA A 56 -31.19 11.57 5.21
C ALA A 56 -30.03 12.22 4.43
N SER A 57 -28.79 11.78 4.68
CA SER A 57 -27.63 12.22 3.90
C SER A 57 -27.79 11.86 2.42
N ALA A 58 -28.29 10.65 2.15
CA ALA A 58 -28.51 10.18 0.79
C ALA A 58 -29.58 10.99 0.05
N ALA A 59 -30.67 11.33 0.73
CA ALA A 59 -31.74 12.16 0.20
C ALA A 59 -31.26 13.58 -0.11
N LEU A 60 -30.38 14.17 0.71
CA LEU A 60 -29.79 15.48 0.44
C LEU A 60 -28.90 15.47 -0.81
N ASP A 61 -28.09 14.41 -0.99
CA ASP A 61 -27.25 14.26 -2.17
C ASP A 61 -28.06 13.98 -3.45
N ALA A 62 -29.17 13.25 -3.37
CA ALA A 62 -30.10 13.13 -4.50
C ALA A 62 -30.84 14.45 -4.76
N GLY A 63 -31.27 15.13 -3.70
CA GLY A 63 -32.01 16.38 -3.76
C GLY A 63 -31.29 17.48 -4.54
N LYS A 64 -29.97 17.66 -4.35
CA LYS A 64 -29.22 18.67 -5.11
C LYS A 64 -29.17 18.36 -6.62
N GLY A 65 -29.08 17.08 -7.01
CA GLY A 65 -29.12 16.68 -8.41
C GLY A 65 -30.48 16.96 -9.04
N LEU A 66 -31.55 16.63 -8.31
CA LEU A 66 -32.93 16.91 -8.71
C LEU A 66 -33.18 18.41 -8.86
N VAL A 67 -32.84 19.20 -7.83
CA VAL A 67 -33.04 20.66 -7.80
C VAL A 67 -32.29 21.34 -8.94
N ALA A 68 -31.04 20.95 -9.22
CA ALA A 68 -30.27 21.51 -10.32
C ALA A 68 -30.99 21.37 -11.68
N VAL A 69 -31.61 20.21 -11.93
CA VAL A 69 -32.37 19.96 -13.17
C VAL A 69 -33.71 20.71 -13.16
N LEU A 70 -34.43 20.72 -12.05
CA LEU A 70 -35.69 21.46 -11.92
C LEU A 70 -35.50 22.97 -12.14
N MET A 71 -34.41 23.55 -11.63
CA MET A 71 -34.07 24.95 -11.89
C MET A 71 -33.83 25.22 -13.37
N ALA A 72 -33.10 24.34 -14.06
CA ALA A 72 -32.87 24.46 -15.50
C ALA A 72 -34.15 24.29 -16.33
N SER A 73 -35.15 23.59 -15.78
CA SER A 73 -36.43 23.36 -16.46
C SER A 73 -37.26 24.63 -16.68
N SER A 74 -36.97 25.71 -15.97
CA SER A 74 -37.64 27.01 -16.15
C SER A 74 -37.49 27.59 -17.56
N LEU A 75 -36.49 27.12 -18.33
CA LEU A 75 -36.28 27.52 -19.72
C LEU A 75 -37.03 26.66 -20.73
N ALA A 76 -37.61 25.53 -20.30
CA ALA A 76 -38.23 24.52 -21.17
C ALA A 76 -37.31 24.04 -22.31
N LEU A 77 -35.99 24.04 -22.07
CA LEU A 77 -34.98 23.57 -23.02
C LEU A 77 -34.32 22.29 -22.49
N PRO A 78 -34.68 21.09 -23.01
CA PRO A 78 -34.11 19.82 -22.58
C PRO A 78 -32.58 19.79 -22.61
N GLU A 79 -31.95 20.44 -23.60
CA GLU A 79 -30.50 20.52 -23.71
C GLU A 79 -29.86 21.21 -22.51
N VAL A 80 -30.48 22.30 -22.03
CA VAL A 80 -29.99 23.03 -20.86
C VAL A 80 -30.16 22.19 -19.59
N MET A 81 -31.20 21.38 -19.51
CA MET A 81 -31.43 20.48 -18.38
C MET A 81 -30.38 19.36 -18.31
N VAL A 82 -29.99 18.78 -19.46
CA VAL A 82 -28.90 17.78 -19.52
C VAL A 82 -27.53 18.43 -19.26
N LEU A 83 -27.31 19.67 -19.70
CA LEU A 83 -26.11 20.43 -19.32
C LEU A 83 -26.06 20.74 -17.82
N ALA A 84 -27.20 21.07 -17.20
CA ALA A 84 -27.31 21.31 -15.76
C ALA A 84 -27.04 20.03 -14.96
N ALA A 85 -27.47 18.88 -15.47
CA ALA A 85 -27.12 17.57 -14.92
C ALA A 85 -25.60 17.34 -14.88
N LEU A 86 -24.90 17.62 -15.98
CA LEU A 86 -23.42 17.58 -16.03
C LEU A 86 -22.81 18.57 -15.03
N ALA A 87 -23.30 19.81 -15.00
CA ALA A 87 -22.78 20.85 -14.10
C ALA A 87 -22.92 20.44 -12.63
N ALA A 88 -24.09 19.93 -12.22
CA ALA A 88 -24.33 19.47 -10.85
C ALA A 88 -23.42 18.29 -10.45
N TYR A 89 -23.23 17.32 -11.36
CA TYR A 89 -22.32 16.21 -11.10
C TYR A 89 -20.86 16.65 -10.99
N LEU A 90 -20.40 17.53 -11.89
CA LEU A 90 -19.05 18.12 -11.80
C LEU A 90 -18.86 18.93 -10.52
N GLY A 91 -19.88 19.69 -10.11
CA GLY A 91 -19.88 20.43 -8.85
C GLY A 91 -19.77 19.52 -7.64
N HIS A 92 -20.43 18.36 -7.65
CA HIS A 92 -20.31 17.37 -6.58
C HIS A 92 -18.94 16.69 -6.53
N LEU A 93 -18.38 16.36 -7.70
CA LEU A 93 -17.07 15.70 -7.77
C LEU A 93 -15.91 16.66 -7.47
N ASN A 94 -16.04 17.93 -7.86
CA ASN A 94 -14.98 18.95 -7.79
C ASN A 94 -15.51 20.25 -7.19
N PRO A 95 -15.99 20.23 -5.94
CA PRO A 95 -16.52 21.44 -5.34
C PRO A 95 -15.42 22.48 -5.09
N PRO A 96 -15.76 23.79 -5.08
CA PRO A 96 -14.84 24.85 -4.73
C PRO A 96 -14.19 24.63 -3.35
N ARG A 97 -12.88 24.86 -3.23
CA ARG A 97 -12.14 24.72 -1.97
C ARG A 97 -12.70 25.57 -0.83
N ALA A 98 -13.34 26.70 -1.13
CA ALA A 98 -14.01 27.53 -0.12
C ALA A 98 -15.11 26.78 0.65
N LEU A 99 -15.74 25.76 0.05
CA LEU A 99 -16.80 24.97 0.69
C LEU A 99 -16.27 23.71 1.40
N TYR A 100 -15.11 23.17 0.99
CA TYR A 100 -14.61 21.86 1.49
C TYR A 100 -13.21 21.91 2.10
N GLY A 101 -12.54 23.06 2.11
CA GLY A 101 -11.17 23.20 2.60
C GLY A 101 -10.16 22.44 1.72
N SER A 102 -9.16 21.84 2.36
CA SER A 102 -8.06 21.12 1.69
C SER A 102 -8.41 19.70 1.26
N THR A 103 -9.45 19.10 1.82
CA THR A 103 -9.87 17.71 1.56
C THR A 103 -11.10 17.69 0.66
N LEU A 104 -10.90 17.31 -0.60
CA LEU A 104 -12.00 17.15 -1.55
C LEU A 104 -12.86 15.92 -1.18
N PRO A 105 -14.18 15.95 -1.45
CA PRO A 105 -15.02 14.77 -1.27
C PRO A 105 -14.52 13.64 -2.15
N ARG A 106 -14.64 12.41 -1.67
CA ARG A 106 -14.18 11.20 -2.38
C ARG A 106 -15.29 10.30 -2.89
N GLY A 107 -16.54 10.68 -2.66
CA GLY A 107 -17.72 9.95 -3.13
C GLY A 107 -17.76 9.75 -4.65
N ARG A 108 -18.48 8.71 -5.05
CA ARG A 108 -18.73 8.35 -6.46
C ARG A 108 -19.86 9.18 -7.10
N GLY A 109 -20.70 9.82 -6.29
CA GLY A 109 -21.79 10.69 -6.75
C GLY A 109 -23.03 9.99 -7.27
N ASN A 110 -23.19 8.68 -7.02
CA ASN A 110 -24.31 7.89 -7.53
C ASN A 110 -25.68 8.44 -7.12
N LEU A 111 -25.79 8.99 -5.91
CA LEU A 111 -27.06 9.57 -5.44
C LEU A 111 -27.38 10.89 -6.15
N VAL A 112 -26.37 11.70 -6.47
CA VAL A 112 -26.52 12.91 -7.30
C VAL A 112 -27.01 12.54 -8.69
N LEU A 113 -26.41 11.49 -9.29
CA LEU A 113 -26.82 10.97 -10.58
C LEU A 113 -28.26 10.45 -10.56
N LEU A 114 -28.67 9.76 -9.50
CA LEU A 114 -30.05 9.31 -9.33
C LEU A 114 -31.03 10.49 -9.27
N GLY A 115 -30.70 11.53 -8.50
CA GLY A 115 -31.49 12.76 -8.44
C GLY A 115 -31.57 13.48 -9.79
N VAL A 116 -30.47 13.52 -10.53
CA VAL A 116 -30.40 14.05 -11.90
C VAL A 116 -31.33 13.29 -12.84
N LEU A 117 -31.28 11.94 -12.85
CA LEU A 117 -32.14 11.12 -13.71
C LEU A 117 -33.62 11.29 -13.35
N ALA A 118 -33.94 11.34 -12.05
CA ALA A 118 -35.27 11.63 -11.57
C ALA A 118 -35.77 13.01 -12.02
N GLY A 119 -34.92 14.04 -11.93
CA GLY A 119 -35.24 15.39 -12.40
C GLY A 119 -35.48 15.46 -13.90
N LEU A 120 -34.61 14.84 -14.70
CA LEU A 120 -34.74 14.83 -16.16
C LEU A 120 -36.02 14.12 -16.62
N SER A 121 -36.40 13.04 -15.92
CA SER A 121 -37.68 12.35 -16.19
C SER A 121 -38.88 13.18 -15.73
N ALA A 122 -38.81 13.82 -14.55
CA ALA A 122 -39.92 14.58 -13.98
C ALA A 122 -40.24 15.85 -14.78
N THR A 123 -39.24 16.47 -15.41
CA THR A 123 -39.42 17.65 -16.27
C THR A 123 -39.82 17.30 -17.70
N GLY A 124 -39.81 16.01 -18.06
CA GLY A 124 -40.03 15.55 -19.43
C GLY A 124 -38.87 15.83 -20.39
N ALA A 125 -37.70 16.25 -19.88
CA ALA A 125 -36.51 16.50 -20.71
C ALA A 125 -36.01 15.22 -21.38
N VAL A 126 -36.15 14.09 -20.69
CA VAL A 126 -35.94 12.74 -21.25
C VAL A 126 -37.15 11.87 -20.92
N PRO A 127 -37.54 10.94 -21.80
CA PRO A 127 -38.62 10.00 -21.50
C PRO A 127 -38.22 9.06 -20.37
N LEU A 128 -39.22 8.55 -19.64
CA LEU A 128 -39.01 7.68 -18.47
C LEU A 128 -38.07 6.50 -18.75
N TRP A 129 -38.19 5.86 -19.92
CA TRP A 129 -37.32 4.74 -20.28
C TRP A 129 -35.84 5.14 -20.36
N ALA A 130 -35.53 6.35 -20.85
CA ALA A 130 -34.15 6.83 -20.99
C ALA A 130 -33.54 7.22 -19.63
N ALA A 131 -34.38 7.55 -18.64
CA ALA A 131 -33.96 7.77 -17.26
C ALA A 131 -33.88 6.47 -16.44
N ALA A 132 -34.81 5.53 -16.65
CA ALA A 132 -34.90 4.28 -15.89
C ALA A 132 -33.91 3.20 -16.37
N LEU A 133 -33.67 3.08 -17.67
CA LEU A 133 -32.77 2.06 -18.23
C LEU A 133 -31.34 2.14 -17.67
N PRO A 134 -30.69 3.32 -17.51
CA PRO A 134 -29.42 3.45 -16.79
C PRO A 134 -29.42 2.86 -15.38
N VAL A 135 -30.52 3.04 -14.63
CA VAL A 135 -30.66 2.52 -13.26
C VAL A 135 -30.80 1.00 -13.27
N LEU A 136 -31.54 0.45 -14.23
CA LEU A 136 -31.67 -1.00 -14.41
C LEU A 136 -30.34 -1.65 -14.79
N VAL A 137 -29.60 -1.06 -15.74
CA VAL A 137 -28.27 -1.55 -16.13
C VAL A 137 -27.29 -1.45 -14.96
N TYR A 138 -27.30 -0.34 -14.21
CA TYR A 138 -26.53 -0.22 -12.97
C TYR A 138 -26.85 -1.37 -12.00
N ALA A 139 -28.13 -1.62 -11.72
CA ALA A 139 -28.54 -2.67 -10.78
C ALA A 139 -28.12 -4.07 -11.28
N ALA A 140 -28.27 -4.34 -12.57
CA ALA A 140 -27.85 -5.61 -13.17
C ALA A 140 -26.33 -5.83 -13.08
N VAL A 141 -25.52 -4.84 -13.43
CA VAL A 141 -24.06 -4.94 -13.35
C VAL A 141 -23.58 -5.01 -11.89
N ALA A 142 -24.19 -4.23 -10.99
CA ALA A 142 -23.88 -4.29 -9.57
C ALA A 142 -24.23 -5.67 -8.98
N GLY A 143 -25.36 -6.26 -9.37
CA GLY A 143 -25.76 -7.60 -8.93
C GLY A 143 -24.91 -8.72 -9.52
N PHE A 144 -24.47 -8.60 -10.78
CA PHE A 144 -23.69 -9.64 -11.46
C PHE A 144 -22.20 -9.60 -11.12
N TRP A 145 -21.58 -8.41 -11.10
CA TRP A 145 -20.13 -8.24 -10.85
C TRP A 145 -19.80 -7.79 -9.42
N GLY A 146 -20.74 -7.19 -8.69
CA GLY A 146 -20.48 -6.65 -7.35
C GLY A 146 -19.72 -5.32 -7.32
N TYR A 147 -19.21 -4.80 -8.44
CA TYR A 147 -18.45 -3.55 -8.45
C TYR A 147 -19.31 -2.32 -8.72
N VAL A 148 -19.41 -1.43 -7.73
CA VAL A 148 -20.19 -0.18 -7.83
C VAL A 148 -19.64 0.77 -8.90
N SER A 149 -18.32 0.88 -9.04
CA SER A 149 -17.69 1.70 -10.09
C SER A 149 -18.06 1.22 -11.49
N ALA A 150 -17.95 -0.09 -11.75
CA ALA A 150 -18.33 -0.70 -13.02
C ALA A 150 -19.81 -0.47 -13.35
N ALA A 151 -20.68 -0.71 -12.37
CA ALA A 151 -22.12 -0.48 -12.50
C ALA A 151 -22.45 0.99 -12.83
N THR A 152 -21.77 1.93 -12.19
CA THR A 152 -21.97 3.37 -12.43
C THR A 152 -21.56 3.76 -13.85
N LEU A 153 -20.42 3.27 -14.34
CA LEU A 153 -19.97 3.53 -15.71
C LEU A 153 -20.89 2.89 -16.74
N ALA A 154 -21.37 1.67 -16.49
CA ALA A 154 -22.33 1.00 -17.35
C ALA A 154 -23.64 1.80 -17.45
N GLY A 155 -24.20 2.23 -16.31
CA GLY A 155 -25.39 3.09 -16.29
C GLY A 155 -25.19 4.41 -17.04
N LEU A 156 -24.06 5.09 -16.84
CA LEU A 156 -23.74 6.34 -17.55
C LEU A 156 -23.51 6.13 -19.05
N ALA A 157 -22.91 5.02 -19.46
CA ALA A 157 -22.76 4.66 -20.86
C ALA A 157 -24.13 4.41 -21.51
N THR A 158 -25.02 3.68 -20.82
CA THR A 158 -26.40 3.49 -21.24
C THR A 158 -27.17 4.82 -21.34
N PHE A 159 -26.95 5.74 -20.40
CA PHE A 159 -27.55 7.07 -20.46
C PHE A 159 -27.04 7.87 -21.67
N ALA A 160 -25.73 7.88 -21.91
CA ALA A 160 -25.14 8.57 -23.06
C ALA A 160 -25.66 8.03 -24.40
N VAL A 161 -25.78 6.70 -24.54
CA VAL A 161 -26.38 6.06 -25.71
C VAL A 161 -27.86 6.43 -25.84
N SER A 162 -28.62 6.37 -24.76
CA SER A 162 -30.05 6.73 -24.77
C SER A 162 -30.26 8.17 -25.23
N VAL A 163 -29.49 9.12 -24.69
CA VAL A 163 -29.53 10.54 -25.10
C VAL A 163 -29.08 10.73 -26.56
N ALA A 164 -28.12 9.94 -27.04
CA ALA A 164 -27.67 10.02 -28.44
C ALA A 164 -28.76 9.63 -29.45
N LEU A 165 -29.64 8.69 -29.07
CA LEU A 165 -30.78 8.21 -29.87
C LEU A 165 -32.01 9.13 -29.81
N LEU A 166 -32.12 9.97 -28.79
CA LEU A 166 -33.21 10.93 -28.68
C LEU A 166 -33.03 12.11 -29.67
N PRO A 167 -34.13 12.76 -30.08
CA PRO A 167 -34.11 13.94 -30.95
C PRO A 167 -33.68 15.21 -30.19
N LEU A 168 -32.58 15.13 -29.43
CA LEU A 168 -32.00 16.23 -28.67
C LEU A 168 -30.83 16.87 -29.43
N GLY A 169 -30.58 18.15 -29.19
CA GLY A 169 -29.46 18.87 -29.79
C GLY A 169 -28.08 18.31 -29.39
N VAL A 170 -27.06 18.64 -30.20
CA VAL A 170 -25.65 18.27 -29.94
C VAL A 170 -25.18 18.60 -28.52
N PRO A 171 -25.54 19.76 -27.90
CA PRO A 171 -25.10 20.06 -26.54
C PRO A 171 -25.55 19.02 -25.49
N ALA A 172 -26.76 18.46 -25.61
CA ALA A 172 -27.25 17.42 -24.70
C ALA A 172 -26.43 16.12 -24.84
N LYS A 173 -26.12 15.74 -26.09
CA LYS A 173 -25.32 14.54 -26.40
C LYS A 173 -23.91 14.67 -25.85
N LEU A 174 -23.28 15.83 -26.03
CA LEU A 174 -21.96 16.13 -25.47
C LEU A 174 -21.98 16.17 -23.94
N ALA A 175 -23.06 16.68 -23.33
CA ALA A 175 -23.20 16.69 -21.87
C ALA A 175 -23.34 15.28 -21.28
N ALA A 176 -24.13 14.42 -21.91
CA ALA A 176 -24.27 13.02 -21.49
C ALA A 176 -22.96 12.23 -21.66
N LEU A 177 -22.23 12.46 -22.77
CA LEU A 177 -20.87 11.93 -22.93
C LEU A 177 -19.91 12.51 -21.88
N GLY A 178 -20.02 13.80 -21.57
CA GLY A 178 -19.23 14.48 -20.55
C GLY A 178 -19.42 13.88 -19.15
N LEU A 179 -20.65 13.46 -18.80
CA LEU A 179 -20.92 12.75 -17.54
C LEU A 179 -20.14 11.43 -17.48
N LEU A 180 -20.18 10.64 -18.55
CA LEU A 180 -19.43 9.38 -18.65
C LEU A 180 -17.92 9.64 -18.54
N VAL A 181 -17.37 10.59 -19.30
CA VAL A 181 -15.94 10.91 -19.28
C VAL A 181 -15.49 11.39 -17.89
N ALA A 182 -16.26 12.28 -17.26
CA ALA A 182 -15.96 12.78 -15.93
C ALA A 182 -15.97 11.67 -14.87
N ALA A 183 -16.96 10.76 -14.93
CA ALA A 183 -17.03 9.61 -14.04
C ALA A 183 -15.89 8.61 -14.27
N THR A 184 -15.58 8.29 -15.53
CA THR A 184 -14.47 7.39 -15.89
C THR A 184 -13.14 7.92 -15.37
N TRP A 185 -12.86 9.22 -15.57
CA TRP A 185 -11.65 9.85 -15.03
C TRP A 185 -11.61 9.78 -13.50
N ARG A 186 -12.74 10.03 -12.86
CA ARG A 186 -12.87 9.96 -11.40
C ARG A 186 -12.65 8.54 -10.86
N PHE A 187 -13.08 7.51 -11.58
CA PHE A 187 -13.00 6.11 -11.15
C PHE A 187 -11.73 5.39 -11.61
N LYS A 188 -10.75 6.08 -12.21
CA LYS A 188 -9.50 5.46 -12.68
C LYS A 188 -8.81 4.58 -11.62
N GLU A 189 -8.83 5.00 -10.36
CA GLU A 189 -8.23 4.23 -9.27
C GLU A 189 -9.11 3.04 -8.86
N ASN A 190 -10.43 3.16 -8.91
CA ASN A 190 -11.34 2.02 -8.71
C ASN A 190 -11.16 0.96 -9.82
N LEU A 191 -11.01 1.40 -11.07
CA LEU A 191 -10.73 0.52 -12.20
C LEU A 191 -9.37 -0.17 -12.05
N GLY A 192 -8.34 0.57 -11.63
CA GLY A 192 -7.03 -0.01 -11.31
C GLY A 192 -7.13 -1.09 -10.23
N ARG A 193 -7.83 -0.83 -9.14
CA ARG A 193 -8.06 -1.85 -8.09
C ARG A 193 -8.89 -3.03 -8.56
N MET A 194 -9.86 -2.84 -9.46
CA MET A 194 -10.58 -3.96 -10.06
C MET A 194 -9.65 -4.86 -10.89
N MET A 195 -8.71 -4.26 -11.64
CA MET A 195 -7.70 -5.01 -12.41
C MET A 195 -6.72 -5.75 -11.48
N ASP A 196 -6.44 -5.19 -10.31
CA ASP A 196 -5.56 -5.81 -9.31
C ASP A 196 -6.30 -6.80 -8.38
N GLY A 197 -7.63 -6.91 -8.50
CA GLY A 197 -8.45 -7.74 -7.63
C GLY A 197 -8.62 -7.22 -6.19
N THR A 198 -8.42 -5.93 -5.95
CA THR A 198 -8.47 -5.28 -4.62
C THR A 198 -9.62 -4.28 -4.45
N GLU A 199 -10.48 -4.10 -5.46
CA GLU A 199 -11.70 -3.29 -5.33
C GLU A 199 -12.74 -4.13 -4.58
N PRO A 200 -13.44 -3.56 -3.58
CA PRO A 200 -14.37 -4.32 -2.77
C PRO A 200 -15.67 -4.51 -3.53
N ARG A 201 -16.27 -5.67 -3.36
CA ARG A 201 -17.59 -5.97 -3.93
C ARG A 201 -18.71 -5.52 -2.99
N VAL A 202 -19.90 -5.32 -3.53
CA VAL A 202 -21.11 -5.10 -2.72
C VAL A 202 -21.29 -6.29 -1.78
N GLY A 203 -21.49 -6.03 -0.49
CA GLY A 203 -21.58 -7.04 0.56
C GLY A 203 -20.25 -7.43 1.21
N GLU A 204 -19.11 -6.97 0.66
CA GLU A 204 -17.81 -7.27 1.26
C GLU A 204 -17.52 -6.34 2.44
N GLU A 205 -17.17 -6.91 3.59
CA GLU A 205 -16.76 -6.13 4.75
C GLU A 205 -15.37 -5.54 4.53
N VAL A 206 -15.32 -4.21 4.34
CA VAL A 206 -14.07 -3.44 4.31
C VAL A 206 -13.82 -2.87 5.69
N PRO A 207 -12.71 -3.25 6.35
CA PRO A 207 -12.41 -2.84 7.72
C PRO A 207 -12.16 -1.34 7.78
N MET A 208 -12.32 -0.80 8.98
CA MET A 208 -12.28 0.62 9.24
C MET A 208 -11.57 0.84 10.57
N ALA A 209 -10.47 1.61 10.59
CA ALA A 209 -9.72 1.94 11.81
C ALA A 209 -10.63 2.33 12.99
N GLY A 210 -10.28 1.82 14.17
CA GLY A 210 -10.89 2.22 15.45
C GLY A 210 -12.37 1.89 15.65
N LYS A 211 -12.96 0.98 14.86
CA LYS A 211 -14.40 0.63 14.98
C LYS A 211 -14.69 -0.82 15.37
N ARG A 212 -13.74 -1.73 15.13
CA ARG A 212 -13.83 -3.14 15.53
C ARG A 212 -12.63 -3.43 16.40
N ALA A 213 -12.86 -3.74 17.68
CA ALA A 213 -11.77 -4.10 18.59
C ALA A 213 -11.06 -5.41 18.17
N ASP A 214 -11.75 -6.24 17.39
CA ASP A 214 -11.31 -7.52 16.88
C ASP A 214 -10.64 -7.44 15.49
N VAL A 215 -10.66 -6.28 14.82
CA VAL A 215 -10.06 -6.12 13.48
C VAL A 215 -9.20 -4.88 13.43
N VAL A 216 -7.91 -5.07 13.13
CA VAL A 216 -6.94 -3.98 12.95
C VAL A 216 -6.50 -3.90 11.50
N VAL A 217 -6.23 -2.68 11.05
CA VAL A 217 -5.80 -2.41 9.67
C VAL A 217 -4.42 -1.79 9.69
N ALA A 218 -3.50 -2.43 8.98
CA ALA A 218 -2.18 -1.91 8.68
C ALA A 218 -2.06 -1.60 7.19
N ALA A 219 -1.03 -0.84 6.83
CA ALA A 219 -0.60 -0.69 5.46
C ALA A 219 0.92 -0.83 5.38
N PHE A 220 1.42 -1.33 4.25
CA PHE A 220 2.83 -1.56 4.04
C PHE A 220 3.24 -1.08 2.65
N MET A 221 4.29 -0.28 2.57
CA MET A 221 4.82 0.25 1.33
C MET A 221 5.78 -0.75 0.69
N ILE A 222 5.45 -1.16 -0.53
CA ILE A 222 6.28 -2.01 -1.38
C ILE A 222 6.72 -1.24 -2.63
N HIS A 223 7.66 -1.78 -3.39
CA HIS A 223 8.03 -1.28 -4.71
C HIS A 223 8.55 -2.42 -5.59
N PRO A 224 8.49 -2.29 -6.92
CA PRO A 224 9.14 -3.25 -7.81
C PRO A 224 10.66 -3.20 -7.63
N MET A 225 11.30 -4.36 -7.58
CA MET A 225 12.76 -4.48 -7.56
C MET A 225 13.33 -4.36 -8.97
N THR A 226 12.58 -4.88 -9.93
CA THR A 226 12.91 -4.89 -11.35
C THR A 226 11.72 -4.44 -12.19
N LEU A 227 11.95 -4.13 -13.47
CA LEU A 227 10.86 -3.82 -14.39
C LEU A 227 9.92 -5.03 -14.59
N LYS A 228 10.40 -6.26 -14.37
CA LYS A 228 9.57 -7.46 -14.44
C LYS A 228 8.48 -7.47 -13.36
N ASP A 229 8.83 -7.00 -12.15
CA ASP A 229 7.89 -6.90 -11.03
C ASP A 229 6.82 -5.83 -11.28
N PHE A 230 7.10 -4.85 -12.15
CA PHE A 230 6.10 -3.87 -12.57
C PHE A 230 4.88 -4.54 -13.24
N TRP A 231 5.09 -5.68 -13.91
CA TRP A 231 4.06 -6.42 -14.63
C TRP A 231 3.26 -7.38 -13.75
N SER A 232 3.71 -7.67 -12.53
CA SER A 232 2.96 -8.55 -11.61
C SER A 232 1.67 -7.91 -11.11
N VAL A 233 1.59 -6.58 -11.17
CA VAL A 233 0.40 -5.80 -10.84
C VAL A 233 -0.53 -5.71 -12.05
N GLY A 234 -1.77 -6.17 -11.89
CA GLY A 234 -2.75 -6.31 -12.98
C GLY A 234 -2.97 -5.04 -13.81
N ARG A 235 -3.04 -3.87 -13.15
CA ARG A 235 -3.24 -2.57 -13.83
C ARG A 235 -2.09 -2.15 -14.75
N PHE A 236 -0.92 -2.78 -14.63
CA PHE A 236 0.27 -2.49 -15.46
C PHE A 236 0.66 -3.65 -16.37
N ALA A 237 0.14 -4.86 -16.14
CA ALA A 237 0.44 -6.05 -16.92
C ALA A 237 0.18 -5.88 -18.44
N TRP A 238 -0.78 -5.04 -18.83
CA TRP A 238 -1.10 -4.78 -20.24
C TRP A 238 -0.01 -4.01 -21.00
N LEU A 239 0.90 -3.32 -20.30
CA LEU A 239 2.05 -2.63 -20.93
C LEU A 239 3.15 -3.61 -21.36
N LYS A 240 3.26 -4.76 -20.69
CA LYS A 240 4.27 -5.79 -21.00
C LYS A 240 4.31 -6.17 -22.50
N PRO A 241 3.20 -6.60 -23.13
CA PRO A 241 3.24 -6.95 -24.57
C PRO A 241 3.55 -5.75 -25.46
N MET A 242 3.30 -4.51 -25.03
CA MET A 242 3.69 -3.32 -25.80
C MET A 242 5.19 -3.07 -25.75
N VAL A 243 5.81 -3.30 -24.59
CA VAL A 243 7.27 -3.20 -24.40
C VAL A 243 7.98 -4.31 -25.18
N GLU A 244 7.51 -5.55 -25.06
CA GLU A 244 8.09 -6.71 -25.76
C GLU A 244 8.01 -6.56 -27.30
N ARG A 245 6.99 -5.87 -27.81
CA ARG A 245 6.85 -5.56 -29.24
C ARG A 245 7.59 -4.29 -29.69
N GLY A 246 8.29 -3.61 -28.78
CA GLY A 246 9.01 -2.36 -29.06
C GLY A 246 8.11 -1.14 -29.31
N LEU A 247 6.81 -1.21 -29.00
CA LEU A 247 5.87 -0.09 -29.15
C LEU A 247 6.05 0.97 -28.06
N VAL A 248 6.56 0.54 -26.90
CA VAL A 248 6.87 1.40 -25.74
C VAL A 248 8.27 1.02 -25.26
N SER A 249 9.14 2.02 -25.07
CA SER A 249 10.48 1.75 -24.54
C SER A 249 10.47 1.57 -23.02
N GLU A 250 11.39 0.77 -22.49
CA GLU A 250 11.56 0.63 -21.04
C GLU A 250 11.82 1.96 -20.33
N ALA A 251 12.57 2.86 -20.99
CA ALA A 251 12.81 4.21 -20.49
C ALA A 251 11.50 5.00 -20.32
N SER A 252 10.53 4.83 -21.21
CA SER A 252 9.21 5.46 -21.10
C SER A 252 8.42 4.91 -19.92
N VAL A 253 8.51 3.61 -19.65
CA VAL A 253 7.87 2.97 -18.50
C VAL A 253 8.49 3.48 -17.20
N ARG A 254 9.83 3.55 -17.13
CA ARG A 254 10.55 4.11 -15.99
C ARG A 254 10.14 5.56 -15.72
N HIS A 255 10.08 6.38 -16.77
CA HIS A 255 9.62 7.77 -16.65
C HIS A 255 8.15 7.86 -16.18
N LEU A 256 7.28 6.98 -16.68
CA LEU A 256 5.90 6.90 -16.20
C LEU A 256 5.85 6.56 -14.71
N ALA A 257 6.65 5.58 -14.28
CA ALA A 257 6.70 5.11 -12.89
C ALA A 257 6.99 6.25 -11.90
N ASP A 258 7.89 7.18 -12.24
CA ASP A 258 8.24 8.34 -11.41
C ASP A 258 7.03 9.27 -11.15
N HIS A 259 6.08 9.33 -12.08
CA HIS A 259 4.90 10.19 -12.03
C HIS A 259 3.71 9.52 -11.36
N VAL A 260 3.78 8.21 -11.14
CA VAL A 260 2.71 7.42 -10.55
C VAL A 260 2.70 7.63 -9.03
N ARG A 261 1.59 8.22 -8.55
CA ARG A 261 1.32 8.39 -7.12
C ARG A 261 1.09 7.04 -6.44
N PRO A 262 1.27 6.95 -5.11
CA PRO A 262 0.99 5.75 -4.34
C PRO A 262 -0.45 5.27 -4.55
N MET A 263 -0.61 3.95 -4.64
CA MET A 263 -1.88 3.27 -4.85
C MET A 263 -1.93 1.96 -4.06
N LYS A 264 -3.14 1.48 -3.74
CA LYS A 264 -3.33 0.13 -3.21
C LYS A 264 -3.24 -0.84 -4.38
N VAL A 265 -2.22 -1.69 -4.37
CA VAL A 265 -1.99 -2.73 -5.39
C VAL A 265 -2.33 -4.12 -4.87
N GLY A 266 -2.24 -4.33 -3.56
CA GLY A 266 -2.52 -5.62 -2.95
C GLY A 266 -2.99 -5.52 -1.51
N GLU A 267 -3.21 -6.68 -0.92
CA GLU A 267 -3.60 -6.83 0.47
C GLU A 267 -3.33 -8.24 0.99
N LEU A 268 -3.08 -8.30 2.30
CA LEU A 268 -2.93 -9.53 3.07
C LEU A 268 -4.22 -9.79 3.85
N HIS A 269 -4.73 -11.02 3.74
CA HIS A 269 -5.91 -11.53 4.44
C HIS A 269 -5.57 -12.81 5.20
N GLY A 270 -6.49 -13.27 6.06
CA GLY A 270 -6.37 -14.56 6.74
C GLY A 270 -5.41 -14.57 7.94
N ILE A 271 -4.86 -13.40 8.29
CA ILE A 271 -4.01 -13.25 9.48
C ILE A 271 -4.93 -13.15 10.70
N ARG A 272 -4.90 -14.18 11.55
CA ARG A 272 -5.66 -14.22 12.78
C ARG A 272 -4.75 -14.65 13.92
N THR A 273 -4.58 -13.75 14.88
CA THR A 273 -3.77 -13.98 16.09
C THR A 273 -4.37 -15.08 16.96
N ALA A 274 -3.58 -15.64 17.86
CA ALA A 274 -4.05 -16.66 18.82
C ALA A 274 -5.24 -16.20 19.67
N GLU A 275 -5.35 -14.89 19.95
CA GLU A 275 -6.45 -14.27 20.70
C GLU A 275 -7.70 -13.98 19.84
N GLY A 276 -7.68 -14.33 18.55
CA GLY A 276 -8.81 -14.17 17.63
C GLY A 276 -8.88 -12.81 16.92
N LYS A 277 -7.95 -11.88 17.20
CA LYS A 277 -7.85 -10.59 16.49
C LYS A 277 -7.43 -10.82 15.04
N GLU A 278 -8.20 -10.29 14.09
CA GLU A 278 -7.92 -10.30 12.66
C GLU A 278 -7.07 -9.09 12.27
N ILE A 279 -6.03 -9.33 11.47
CA ILE A 279 -5.16 -8.28 10.95
C ILE A 279 -5.34 -8.24 9.43
N ARG A 280 -5.69 -7.07 8.90
CA ARG A 280 -5.66 -6.82 7.44
C ARG A 280 -4.54 -5.85 7.12
N CYS A 281 -3.77 -6.14 6.07
CA CYS A 281 -2.67 -5.28 5.67
C CYS A 281 -2.81 -4.87 4.21
N TYR A 282 -2.88 -3.57 3.93
CA TYR A 282 -2.90 -3.07 2.55
C TYR A 282 -1.48 -2.91 2.01
N LEU A 283 -1.21 -3.49 0.84
CA LEU A 283 0.04 -3.31 0.13
C LEU A 283 -0.08 -2.09 -0.78
N LEU A 284 0.65 -1.04 -0.42
CA LEU A 284 0.71 0.20 -1.18
C LEU A 284 1.98 0.23 -2.02
N SER A 285 1.88 0.72 -3.25
CA SER A 285 3.02 0.90 -4.13
C SER A 285 2.98 2.25 -4.81
N SER A 286 4.12 2.95 -4.82
CA SER A 286 4.47 3.90 -5.87
C SER A 286 5.61 3.22 -6.59
N PRO A 287 5.49 2.90 -7.89
CA PRO A 287 6.35 1.89 -8.51
C PRO A 287 7.75 2.42 -8.87
N LEU A 288 8.36 3.19 -7.97
CA LEU A 288 9.75 3.64 -8.05
C LEU A 288 10.69 2.43 -8.03
N LEU A 289 11.65 2.41 -8.94
CA LEU A 289 12.68 1.38 -9.00
C LEU A 289 13.85 1.72 -8.06
N PRO A 290 14.68 0.74 -7.67
CA PRO A 290 15.77 0.91 -6.69
C PRO A 290 16.71 2.09 -6.99
N ASP A 291 17.04 2.33 -8.26
CA ASP A 291 17.91 3.43 -8.69
C ASP A 291 17.39 4.82 -8.26
N ARG A 292 16.07 5.00 -8.23
CA ARG A 292 15.44 6.29 -7.89
C ARG A 292 15.55 6.65 -6.42
N PHE A 293 15.70 5.70 -5.52
CA PHE A 293 15.87 5.99 -4.10
C PHE A 293 17.20 6.69 -3.81
N ARG A 294 18.23 6.36 -4.59
CA ARG A 294 19.55 7.00 -4.52
C ARG A 294 19.59 8.29 -5.34
N ASP A 295 19.07 8.24 -6.57
CA ASP A 295 19.24 9.32 -7.54
C ASP A 295 18.23 10.47 -7.31
N ALA A 296 17.09 10.19 -6.67
CA ALA A 296 16.03 11.17 -6.38
C ALA A 296 15.40 10.95 -4.98
N PRO A 297 16.17 11.08 -3.89
CA PRO A 297 15.70 10.79 -2.52
C PRO A 297 14.55 11.70 -2.05
N GLU A 298 14.48 12.94 -2.55
CA GLU A 298 13.37 13.86 -2.27
C GLU A 298 12.05 13.38 -2.88
N LEU A 299 12.10 12.83 -4.10
CA LEU A 299 10.94 12.22 -4.74
C LEU A 299 10.46 11.01 -3.95
N ALA A 300 11.38 10.12 -3.55
CA ALA A 300 11.05 8.96 -2.71
C ALA A 300 10.40 9.40 -1.39
N THR A 301 10.93 10.45 -0.73
CA THR A 301 10.36 10.99 0.50
C THR A 301 8.95 11.55 0.28
N SER A 302 8.74 12.31 -0.78
CA SER A 302 7.42 12.81 -1.17
C SER A 302 6.42 11.66 -1.41
N ARG A 303 6.83 10.61 -2.12
CA ARG A 303 5.99 9.42 -2.38
C ARG A 303 5.68 8.64 -1.10
N ALA A 304 6.62 8.52 -0.17
CA ALA A 304 6.38 7.89 1.13
C ALA A 304 5.35 8.69 1.97
N ILE A 305 5.42 10.03 1.95
CA ILE A 305 4.44 10.90 2.60
C ILE A 305 3.05 10.77 1.95
N GLU A 306 2.97 10.76 0.62
CA GLU A 306 1.73 10.50 -0.11
C GLU A 306 1.16 9.10 0.24
N GLY A 307 2.02 8.10 0.41
CA GLY A 307 1.66 6.73 0.79
C GLY A 307 1.10 6.65 2.20
N ALA A 308 1.73 7.33 3.17
CA ALA A 308 1.25 7.44 4.55
C ALA A 308 -0.12 8.12 4.63
N ARG A 309 -0.35 9.18 3.83
CA ARG A 309 -1.67 9.82 3.71
C ARG A 309 -2.70 8.84 3.13
N LEU A 310 -2.36 8.11 2.07
CA LEU A 310 -3.25 7.11 1.48
C LEU A 310 -3.57 5.98 2.48
N ALA A 311 -2.58 5.47 3.21
CA ALA A 311 -2.75 4.46 4.25
C ALA A 311 -3.78 4.91 5.30
N ARG A 312 -3.61 6.13 5.83
CA ARG A 312 -4.54 6.73 6.78
C ARG A 312 -5.96 6.85 6.20
N GLU A 313 -6.07 7.25 4.94
CA GLU A 313 -7.36 7.41 4.26
C GLU A 313 -8.06 6.07 3.99
N LEU A 314 -7.29 5.01 3.79
CA LEU A 314 -7.76 3.62 3.76
C LEU A 314 -8.04 3.08 5.18
N GLY A 315 -7.86 3.89 6.22
CA GLY A 315 -8.16 3.51 7.60
C GLY A 315 -7.13 2.56 8.21
N ALA A 316 -5.87 2.60 7.76
CA ALA A 316 -4.77 1.94 8.45
C ALA A 316 -4.30 2.75 9.66
N GLU A 317 -3.93 2.06 10.73
CA GLU A 317 -3.43 2.63 11.99
C GLU A 317 -1.89 2.67 12.04
N VAL A 318 -1.25 1.80 11.27
CA VAL A 318 0.20 1.68 11.13
C VAL A 318 0.56 1.61 9.65
N PHE A 319 1.62 2.34 9.25
CA PHE A 319 2.20 2.32 7.92
C PHE A 319 3.68 1.92 7.98
N GLY A 320 3.99 0.75 7.43
CA GLY A 320 5.35 0.23 7.35
C GLY A 320 6.05 0.65 6.06
N LEU A 321 7.33 0.99 6.16
CA LEU A 321 8.20 1.31 5.03
C LEU A 321 9.11 0.12 4.72
N GLY A 322 8.80 -0.63 3.66
CA GLY A 322 9.53 -1.84 3.26
C GLY A 322 10.72 -1.60 2.34
N ALA A 323 11.68 -2.52 2.34
CA ALA A 323 12.85 -2.52 1.45
C ALA A 323 13.53 -1.14 1.37
N PHE A 324 13.69 -0.56 0.17
CA PHE A 324 14.32 0.75 0.00
C PHE A 324 13.51 1.91 0.61
N TRP A 325 12.20 1.74 0.86
CA TRP A 325 11.43 2.75 1.61
C TRP A 325 11.90 2.90 3.05
N SER A 326 12.45 1.85 3.65
CA SER A 326 12.89 1.85 5.07
C SER A 326 13.97 2.90 5.36
N VAL A 327 14.71 3.35 4.34
CA VAL A 327 15.77 4.35 4.47
C VAL A 327 15.34 5.77 4.07
N VAL A 328 14.15 5.93 3.50
CA VAL A 328 13.63 7.21 3.01
C VAL A 328 13.28 8.16 4.14
N GLY A 329 13.47 9.47 3.92
CA GLY A 329 13.05 10.52 4.85
C GLY A 329 13.64 10.36 6.25
N ASN A 330 14.97 10.25 6.32
CA ASN A 330 15.69 9.96 7.57
C ASN A 330 15.20 8.69 8.27
N LYS A 331 15.06 7.60 7.51
CA LYS A 331 14.52 6.31 7.98
C LYS A 331 13.12 6.44 8.60
N GLY A 332 12.24 7.18 7.93
CA GLY A 332 10.84 7.38 8.29
C GLY A 332 10.54 8.57 9.20
N ILE A 333 11.54 9.28 9.73
CA ILE A 333 11.33 10.45 10.62
C ILE A 333 10.55 11.54 9.90
N ASP A 334 10.97 11.88 8.68
CA ASP A 334 10.35 12.98 7.91
C ASP A 334 8.91 12.60 7.49
N VAL A 335 8.68 11.31 7.20
CA VAL A 335 7.37 10.76 6.87
C VAL A 335 6.44 10.86 8.08
N GLN A 336 6.91 10.47 9.27
CA GLN A 336 6.15 10.57 10.51
C GLN A 336 5.83 12.03 10.86
N ALA A 337 6.76 12.95 10.65
CA ALA A 337 6.55 14.37 10.90
C ALA A 337 5.50 14.98 9.95
N ALA A 338 5.46 14.53 8.70
CA ALA A 338 4.51 15.02 7.70
C ALA A 338 3.09 14.45 7.84
N VAL A 339 2.94 13.30 8.50
CA VAL A 339 1.65 12.63 8.76
C VAL A 339 1.61 12.11 10.21
N PRO A 340 1.50 13.01 11.21
CA PRO A 340 1.59 12.64 12.63
C PRO A 340 0.44 11.77 13.13
N GLU A 341 -0.66 11.66 12.37
CA GLU A 341 -1.87 10.96 12.78
C GLU A 341 -1.85 9.44 12.50
N ILE A 342 -0.82 8.93 11.82
CA ILE A 342 -0.61 7.49 11.59
C ILE A 342 0.76 7.08 12.11
N THR A 343 0.86 5.85 12.66
CA THR A 343 2.13 5.33 13.15
C THR A 343 3.01 4.90 12.00
N ILE A 344 4.22 5.42 11.90
CA ILE A 344 5.21 5.02 10.89
C ILE A 344 6.24 4.09 11.52
N THR A 345 6.59 3.00 10.82
CA THR A 345 7.75 2.18 11.17
C THR A 345 8.57 1.79 9.94
N ASN A 346 9.89 1.68 10.10
CA ASN A 346 10.78 1.08 9.11
C ASN A 346 11.07 -0.41 9.36
N GLY A 347 10.53 -1.00 10.44
CA GLY A 347 10.63 -2.43 10.72
C GLY A 347 11.98 -2.93 11.23
N GLY A 348 12.90 -2.03 11.60
CA GLY A 348 14.27 -2.39 11.97
C GLY A 348 14.40 -3.17 13.28
N ALA A 349 13.51 -2.98 14.25
CA ALA A 349 13.59 -3.63 15.56
C ALA A 349 13.26 -5.12 15.48
N TYR A 350 12.14 -5.48 14.86
CA TYR A 350 11.76 -6.88 14.73
C TYR A 350 12.65 -7.61 13.72
N THR A 351 13.10 -6.95 12.65
CA THR A 351 14.13 -7.54 11.76
C THR A 351 15.40 -7.89 12.53
N SER A 352 15.86 -7.03 13.43
CA SER A 352 16.99 -7.35 14.32
C SER A 352 16.64 -8.47 15.32
N GLY A 353 15.37 -8.51 15.76
CA GLY A 353 14.84 -9.49 16.68
C GLY A 353 14.74 -10.89 16.10
N THR A 354 14.26 -11.04 14.87
CA THR A 354 14.16 -12.34 14.18
C THR A 354 15.53 -12.97 14.03
N ILE A 355 16.55 -12.17 13.77
CA ILE A 355 17.93 -12.67 13.68
C ILE A 355 18.43 -13.13 15.05
N LYS A 356 18.19 -12.33 16.09
CA LYS A 356 18.51 -12.71 17.47
C LYS A 356 17.80 -14.00 17.88
N ALA A 357 16.56 -14.21 17.44
CA ALA A 357 15.77 -15.41 17.72
C ALA A 357 16.19 -16.63 16.88
N ALA A 358 16.61 -16.43 15.64
CA ALA A 358 16.98 -17.51 14.72
C ALA A 358 18.40 -18.07 14.98
N ILE A 359 19.36 -17.21 15.36
CA ILE A 359 20.77 -17.61 15.52
C ILE A 359 20.94 -18.85 16.44
N PRO A 360 20.31 -18.95 17.62
CA PRO A 360 20.45 -20.15 18.46
C PRO A 360 20.03 -21.45 17.77
N GLY A 361 18.91 -21.45 17.03
CA GLY A 361 18.43 -22.61 16.28
C GLY A 361 19.35 -22.98 15.11
N ILE A 362 19.82 -21.95 14.40
CA ILE A 362 20.81 -22.08 13.32
C ILE A 362 22.07 -22.77 13.82
N LEU A 363 22.61 -22.28 14.94
CA LEU A 363 23.84 -22.78 15.52
C LEU A 363 23.68 -24.21 16.06
N ALA A 364 22.55 -24.52 16.71
CA ALA A 364 22.22 -25.88 17.14
C ALA A 364 22.10 -26.85 15.95
N HIS A 365 21.49 -26.43 14.83
CA HIS A 365 21.39 -27.25 13.63
C HIS A 365 22.74 -27.43 12.94
N PHE A 366 23.61 -26.40 12.98
CA PHE A 366 24.99 -26.49 12.51
C PHE A 366 25.79 -27.51 13.33
N GLU A 367 25.72 -27.46 14.67
CA GLU A 367 26.33 -28.49 15.54
C GLU A 367 25.75 -29.89 15.30
N GLY A 368 24.43 -29.99 15.18
CA GLY A 368 23.73 -31.24 14.90
C GLY A 368 24.12 -31.90 13.56
N SER A 369 24.69 -31.12 12.63
CA SER A 369 25.25 -31.63 11.38
C SER A 369 26.65 -32.25 11.53
N GLY A 370 27.15 -32.37 12.76
CA GLY A 370 28.47 -32.93 13.08
C GLY A 370 29.63 -31.94 12.95
N ARG A 371 29.36 -30.63 12.90
CA ARG A 371 30.38 -29.57 12.80
C ARG A 371 30.56 -28.85 14.12
N ASP A 372 31.80 -28.57 14.49
CA ASP A 372 32.13 -27.91 15.77
C ASP A 372 32.09 -26.39 15.65
N LEU A 373 31.19 -25.72 16.37
CA LEU A 373 31.14 -24.26 16.42
C LEU A 373 32.39 -23.64 17.02
N LYS A 374 33.00 -24.29 18.02
CA LYS A 374 34.21 -23.79 18.68
C LYS A 374 35.45 -23.88 17.79
N ALA A 375 35.35 -24.53 16.63
CA ALA A 375 36.37 -24.53 15.58
C ALA A 375 35.94 -23.75 14.32
N ALA A 376 34.68 -23.33 14.23
CA ALA A 376 34.12 -22.69 13.04
C ALA A 376 34.57 -21.24 12.87
N THR A 377 34.63 -20.81 11.61
CA THR A 377 34.77 -19.40 11.23
C THR A 377 33.43 -18.84 10.77
N ALA A 378 32.96 -17.77 11.41
CA ALA A 378 31.79 -17.03 10.95
C ALA A 378 32.22 -15.74 10.24
N ALA A 379 31.51 -15.36 9.17
CA ALA A 379 31.63 -14.03 8.58
C ALA A 379 30.34 -13.23 8.71
N VAL A 380 30.49 -11.93 8.92
CA VAL A 380 29.40 -10.96 9.04
C VAL A 380 29.63 -9.83 8.04
N VAL A 381 28.82 -9.81 6.99
CA VAL A 381 28.94 -8.89 5.85
C VAL A 381 27.98 -7.71 6.02
N GLY A 382 28.50 -6.50 5.82
CA GLY A 382 27.77 -5.27 6.13
C GLY A 382 27.93 -4.82 7.59
N ALA A 383 28.97 -5.27 8.29
CA ALA A 383 29.20 -5.08 9.72
C ALA A 383 29.36 -3.62 10.19
N ASN A 384 29.44 -2.65 9.28
CA ASN A 384 29.28 -1.23 9.63
C ASN A 384 27.83 -0.84 10.00
N GLY A 385 26.84 -1.69 9.65
CA GLY A 385 25.42 -1.51 9.90
C GLY A 385 24.96 -2.07 11.24
N VAL A 386 23.82 -1.58 11.73
CA VAL A 386 23.28 -1.93 13.06
C VAL A 386 22.87 -3.40 13.14
N VAL A 387 22.22 -3.91 12.10
CA VAL A 387 21.75 -5.31 12.02
C VAL A 387 22.95 -6.26 12.05
N ALA A 388 23.84 -6.14 11.07
CA ALA A 388 25.05 -6.95 10.97
C ALA A 388 25.92 -6.89 12.24
N PHE A 389 26.12 -5.72 12.83
CA PHE A 389 26.87 -5.63 14.08
C PHE A 389 26.19 -6.36 15.25
N GLY A 390 24.86 -6.31 15.33
CA GLY A 390 24.08 -7.10 16.29
C GLY A 390 24.28 -8.61 16.11
N ILE A 391 24.39 -9.08 14.86
CA ILE A 391 24.73 -10.46 14.51
C ILE A 391 26.13 -10.81 15.03
N ALA A 392 27.13 -9.99 14.69
CA ALA A 392 28.51 -10.21 15.13
C ALA A 392 28.61 -10.33 16.65
N ARG A 393 27.87 -9.50 17.40
CA ARG A 393 27.80 -9.57 18.87
C ARG A 393 27.21 -10.88 19.40
N THR A 394 26.24 -11.44 18.71
CA THR A 394 25.54 -12.66 19.12
C THR A 394 26.35 -13.92 18.79
N ILE A 395 27.10 -13.88 17.69
CA ILE A 395 27.88 -15.02 17.18
C ILE A 395 29.27 -15.09 17.79
N ALA A 396 29.92 -13.95 18.05
CA ALA A 396 31.27 -13.90 18.59
C ALA A 396 31.52 -14.88 19.75
N PRO A 397 30.69 -14.96 20.82
CA PRO A 397 30.97 -15.89 21.93
C PRO A 397 30.86 -17.39 21.57
N GLN A 398 30.33 -17.70 20.38
CA GLN A 398 29.97 -19.07 19.99
C GLN A 398 31.01 -19.70 19.05
N VAL A 399 31.83 -18.90 18.37
CA VAL A 399 32.75 -19.38 17.32
C VAL A 399 34.22 -19.08 17.63
N ALA A 400 35.14 -19.79 16.95
CA ALA A 400 36.58 -19.53 17.05
C ALA A 400 36.98 -18.20 16.44
N LYS A 401 36.36 -17.84 15.32
CA LYS A 401 36.77 -16.71 14.49
C LYS A 401 35.57 -15.98 13.90
N VAL A 402 35.59 -14.65 13.95
CA VAL A 402 34.62 -13.77 13.31
C VAL A 402 35.33 -12.85 12.32
N ILE A 403 34.94 -12.95 11.05
CA ILE A 403 35.35 -12.05 9.98
C ILE A 403 34.27 -10.98 9.82
N MET A 404 34.57 -9.76 10.23
CA MET A 404 33.69 -8.62 10.03
C MET A 404 34.08 -7.92 8.72
N LEU A 405 33.14 -7.85 7.78
CA LEU A 405 33.34 -7.18 6.49
C LEU A 405 32.48 -5.92 6.39
N GLY A 406 33.10 -4.81 6.00
CA GLY A 406 32.44 -3.52 5.82
C GLY A 406 33.09 -2.67 4.73
N ARG A 407 32.49 -1.51 4.45
CA ARG A 407 33.01 -0.53 3.48
C ARG A 407 33.91 0.52 4.12
N ASP A 408 33.71 0.79 5.41
CA ASP A 408 34.47 1.76 6.19
C ASP A 408 35.26 1.03 7.27
N LEU A 409 36.56 0.83 7.01
CA LEU A 409 37.43 0.07 7.89
C LEU A 409 37.60 0.75 9.26
N GLU A 410 37.67 2.08 9.30
CA GLU A 410 37.88 2.83 10.54
C GLU A 410 36.67 2.68 11.47
N LYS A 411 35.46 2.86 10.93
CA LYS A 411 34.22 2.64 11.68
C LYS A 411 34.08 1.17 12.11
N LEU A 412 34.48 0.25 11.26
CA LEU A 412 34.41 -1.19 11.53
C LEU A 412 35.33 -1.59 12.69
N GLU A 413 36.55 -1.06 12.71
CA GLU A 413 37.55 -1.37 13.72
C GLU A 413 37.17 -0.80 15.11
N ARG A 414 36.52 0.37 15.14
CA ARG A 414 35.92 0.91 16.37
C ARG A 414 34.88 -0.06 16.95
N SER A 415 34.00 -0.59 16.10
CA SER A 415 32.99 -1.58 16.50
C SER A 415 33.63 -2.91 16.94
N ALA A 416 34.59 -3.43 16.17
CA ALA A 416 35.30 -4.68 16.47
C ALA A 416 36.06 -4.64 17.79
N THR A 417 36.64 -3.48 18.15
CA THR A 417 37.32 -3.29 19.44
C THR A 417 36.42 -3.62 20.63
N THR A 418 35.13 -3.28 20.57
CA THR A 418 34.18 -3.61 21.64
C THR A 418 33.93 -5.11 21.73
N LEU A 419 33.88 -5.82 20.60
CA LEU A 419 33.70 -7.26 20.56
C LEU A 419 34.94 -8.02 21.04
N ARG A 420 36.15 -7.57 20.68
CA ARG A 420 37.42 -8.14 21.16
C ARG A 420 37.57 -8.03 22.68
N ARG A 421 37.09 -6.93 23.27
CA ARG A 421 37.09 -6.76 24.73
C ARG A 421 36.13 -7.74 25.43
N ALA A 422 34.99 -8.02 24.81
CA ALA A 422 33.96 -8.89 25.37
C ALA A 422 34.23 -10.40 25.13
N ASN A 423 34.95 -10.76 24.07
CA ASN A 423 35.16 -12.14 23.64
C ASN A 423 36.66 -12.42 23.45
N LYS A 424 37.34 -12.84 24.51
CA LYS A 424 38.80 -13.06 24.51
C LYS A 424 39.24 -14.32 23.77
N ASP A 425 38.35 -15.31 23.69
CA ASP A 425 38.62 -16.62 23.11
C ASP A 425 38.26 -16.68 21.61
N THR A 426 37.86 -15.55 21.03
CA THR A 426 37.41 -15.43 19.64
C THR A 426 38.31 -14.48 18.87
N GLU A 427 38.89 -14.95 17.77
CA GLU A 427 39.65 -14.11 16.86
C GLU A 427 38.68 -13.22 16.05
N ILE A 428 38.80 -11.89 16.17
CA ILE A 428 37.95 -10.95 15.42
C ILE A 428 38.79 -10.18 14.41
N ILE A 429 38.53 -10.45 13.13
CA ILE A 429 39.19 -9.82 11.99
C ILE A 429 38.25 -8.79 11.36
N THR A 430 38.78 -7.64 10.98
CA THR A 430 38.06 -6.63 10.19
C THR A 430 38.66 -6.53 8.80
N THR A 431 37.82 -6.48 7.77
CA THR A 431 38.27 -6.42 6.37
C THR A 431 37.34 -5.57 5.52
N THR A 432 37.85 -5.11 4.39
CA THR A 432 37.06 -4.57 3.27
C THR A 432 37.08 -5.49 2.04
N SER A 433 37.85 -6.59 2.09
CA SER A 433 37.98 -7.55 0.99
C SER A 433 37.05 -8.75 1.18
N TYR A 434 36.26 -9.02 0.14
CA TYR A 434 35.37 -10.18 0.06
C TYR A 434 36.12 -11.51 -0.08
N ASP A 435 37.39 -11.52 -0.48
CA ASP A 435 38.16 -12.76 -0.64
C ASP A 435 38.33 -13.52 0.68
N THR A 436 38.38 -12.80 1.80
CA THR A 436 38.50 -13.38 3.14
C THR A 436 37.28 -14.23 3.54
N LEU A 437 36.14 -14.05 2.88
CA LEU A 437 34.92 -14.81 3.15
C LEU A 437 35.06 -16.30 2.80
N ARG A 438 36.04 -16.67 1.97
CA ARG A 438 36.34 -18.07 1.64
C ARG A 438 36.70 -18.93 2.85
N GLU A 439 37.08 -18.32 3.96
CA GLU A 439 37.39 -19.04 5.20
C GLU A 439 36.14 -19.45 5.97
N ALA A 440 34.99 -18.78 5.73
CA ALA A 440 33.82 -18.87 6.59
C ALA A 440 33.01 -20.16 6.39
N ASP A 441 32.72 -20.86 7.48
CA ASP A 441 31.75 -21.97 7.56
C ASP A 441 30.31 -21.47 7.62
N LEU A 442 30.14 -20.32 8.26
CA LEU A 442 28.87 -19.64 8.48
C LEU A 442 28.99 -18.20 7.99
N MET A 443 28.06 -17.73 7.18
CA MET A 443 28.03 -16.35 6.70
C MET A 443 26.69 -15.72 7.03
N PHE A 444 26.72 -14.48 7.51
CA PHE A 444 25.54 -13.68 7.77
C PHE A 444 25.70 -12.37 7.01
N THR A 445 24.79 -12.08 6.09
CA THR A 445 24.88 -10.90 5.23
C THR A 445 23.71 -9.98 5.55
N ALA A 446 24.01 -8.69 5.74
CA ALA A 446 22.98 -7.66 5.88
C ALA A 446 23.55 -6.34 5.33
N THR A 447 23.57 -6.21 4.00
CA THR A 447 24.04 -4.99 3.34
C THR A 447 22.91 -4.08 2.88
N SER A 448 23.29 -2.91 2.39
CA SER A 448 22.39 -1.96 1.74
C SER A 448 22.74 -1.80 0.25
N ASP A 449 23.50 -2.74 -0.31
CA ASP A 449 23.88 -2.69 -1.72
C ASP A 449 22.66 -3.08 -2.58
N PRO A 450 22.39 -2.36 -3.68
CA PRO A 450 21.31 -2.75 -4.58
C PRO A 450 21.59 -4.02 -5.39
N ASN A 451 22.85 -4.50 -5.41
CA ASN A 451 23.24 -5.69 -6.15
C ASN A 451 23.79 -6.76 -5.20
N PRO A 452 23.78 -8.05 -5.61
CA PRO A 452 24.52 -9.09 -4.92
C PRO A 452 25.99 -8.71 -4.78
N VAL A 453 26.54 -8.98 -3.60
CA VAL A 453 27.95 -8.76 -3.26
C VAL A 453 28.69 -10.07 -2.97
N ILE A 454 27.95 -11.14 -2.66
CA ILE A 454 28.49 -12.48 -2.47
C ILE A 454 28.28 -13.28 -3.74
N PHE A 455 29.39 -13.74 -4.31
CA PHE A 455 29.44 -14.52 -5.54
C PHE A 455 30.18 -15.83 -5.29
N PRO A 456 30.15 -16.80 -6.21
CA PRO A 456 30.72 -18.12 -5.97
C PRO A 456 32.19 -18.11 -5.54
N GLN A 457 32.98 -17.16 -6.07
CA GLN A 457 34.38 -17.00 -5.68
C GLN A 457 34.60 -16.51 -4.25
N HIS A 458 33.56 -16.13 -3.50
CA HIS A 458 33.68 -15.71 -2.10
C HIS A 458 33.30 -16.83 -1.12
N VAL A 459 32.79 -17.97 -1.61
CA VAL A 459 32.12 -18.98 -0.79
C VAL A 459 32.86 -20.32 -0.89
N LYS A 460 33.09 -20.96 0.26
CA LYS A 460 33.63 -22.34 0.29
C LYS A 460 32.50 -23.39 0.21
N PRO A 461 32.79 -24.59 -0.33
CA PRO A 461 31.85 -25.71 -0.29
C PRO A 461 31.39 -26.04 1.14
N GLY A 462 30.11 -26.40 1.30
CA GLY A 462 29.53 -26.74 2.60
C GLY A 462 29.14 -25.54 3.48
N ALA A 463 29.44 -24.30 3.07
CA ALA A 463 29.13 -23.10 3.85
C ALA A 463 27.62 -22.87 3.99
N TRP A 464 27.19 -22.39 5.15
CA TRP A 464 25.82 -21.95 5.38
C TRP A 464 25.76 -20.44 5.36
N ILE A 465 24.84 -19.88 4.59
CA ILE A 465 24.73 -18.45 4.34
C ILE A 465 23.33 -17.99 4.73
N PHE A 466 23.27 -17.04 5.64
CA PHE A 466 22.05 -16.39 6.12
C PHE A 466 21.96 -15.02 5.46
N ASP A 467 21.14 -14.92 4.42
CA ASP A 467 21.02 -13.71 3.61
C ASP A 467 19.86 -12.83 4.07
N GLU A 468 20.19 -11.86 4.93
CA GLU A 468 19.26 -10.83 5.42
C GLU A 468 19.15 -9.64 4.44
N GLY A 469 19.96 -9.62 3.37
CA GLY A 469 19.94 -8.59 2.35
C GLY A 469 18.61 -8.59 1.60
N ARG A 470 17.99 -7.41 1.48
CA ARG A 470 16.84 -7.18 0.60
C ARG A 470 17.05 -5.87 -0.16
N PRO A 471 17.47 -5.92 -1.44
CA PRO A 471 17.69 -7.10 -2.31
C PRO A 471 18.76 -8.07 -1.78
N ALA A 472 18.68 -9.33 -2.22
CA ALA A 472 19.58 -10.41 -1.79
C ALA A 472 21.05 -10.02 -1.93
N ASP A 473 21.83 -10.18 -0.86
CA ASP A 473 23.28 -9.95 -0.88
C ASP A 473 24.01 -11.07 -1.63
N VAL A 474 23.36 -12.24 -1.75
CA VAL A 474 23.92 -13.46 -2.33
C VAL A 474 23.42 -13.66 -3.75
N ASP A 475 24.34 -13.82 -4.69
CA ASP A 475 24.01 -14.13 -6.07
C ASP A 475 23.47 -15.56 -6.19
N VAL A 476 22.45 -15.77 -7.02
CA VAL A 476 21.80 -17.08 -7.22
C VAL A 476 22.77 -18.18 -7.65
N SER A 477 23.88 -17.84 -8.30
CA SER A 477 24.91 -18.81 -8.70
C SER A 477 25.64 -19.46 -7.52
N VAL A 478 25.57 -18.88 -6.31
CA VAL A 478 26.16 -19.42 -5.09
C VAL A 478 25.50 -20.75 -4.67
N GLU A 479 24.21 -20.93 -4.96
CA GLU A 479 23.47 -22.17 -4.67
C GLU A 479 24.02 -23.38 -5.45
N ALA A 480 24.74 -23.15 -6.56
CA ALA A 480 25.36 -24.23 -7.33
C ALA A 480 26.60 -24.82 -6.67
N ILE A 481 27.14 -24.21 -5.60
CA ILE A 481 28.32 -24.71 -4.91
C ILE A 481 27.95 -25.94 -4.07
N PRO A 482 28.69 -27.06 -4.19
CA PRO A 482 28.39 -28.28 -3.46
C PRO A 482 28.28 -28.07 -1.95
N GLY A 483 27.15 -28.52 -1.38
CA GLY A 483 26.88 -28.49 0.05
C GLY A 483 26.58 -27.10 0.64
N VAL A 484 26.56 -26.04 -0.17
CA VAL A 484 26.18 -24.71 0.30
C VAL A 484 24.67 -24.65 0.55
N ARG A 485 24.28 -24.00 1.64
CA ARG A 485 22.88 -23.70 1.95
C ARG A 485 22.72 -22.19 2.07
N VAL A 486 21.90 -21.60 1.21
CA VAL A 486 21.47 -20.20 1.32
C VAL A 486 20.11 -20.19 2.02
N ILE A 487 20.04 -19.54 3.16
CA ILE A 487 18.88 -19.48 4.03
C ILE A 487 18.42 -18.02 4.05
N PRO A 488 17.17 -17.74 3.62
CA PRO A 488 16.68 -16.37 3.56
C PRO A 488 16.47 -15.84 4.98
N GLY A 489 17.19 -14.78 5.29
CA GLY A 489 17.07 -14.04 6.52
C GLY A 489 15.81 -13.17 6.59
N GLY A 490 15.36 -12.91 7.82
CA GLY A 490 14.30 -11.94 8.09
C GLY A 490 12.94 -12.34 7.51
N VAL A 491 12.66 -13.64 7.36
CA VAL A 491 11.38 -14.15 6.86
C VAL A 491 10.54 -14.66 8.02
N VAL A 492 9.26 -14.26 8.04
CA VAL A 492 8.33 -14.56 9.13
C VAL A 492 7.03 -15.07 8.54
N ARG A 493 6.45 -16.11 9.14
CA ARG A 493 5.07 -16.54 8.87
C ARG A 493 4.13 -15.92 9.90
N PRO A 494 3.18 -15.07 9.47
CA PRO A 494 2.10 -14.60 10.33
C PRO A 494 1.17 -15.76 10.75
N PRO A 495 0.47 -15.64 11.88
CA PRO A 495 -0.48 -16.64 12.34
C PRO A 495 -1.70 -16.73 11.41
N GLY A 496 -2.37 -17.88 11.41
CA GLY A 496 -3.55 -18.15 10.59
C GLY A 496 -3.21 -18.68 9.20
N SER A 497 -4.07 -18.40 8.23
CA SER A 497 -3.93 -18.85 6.84
C SER A 497 -3.71 -17.66 5.93
N MET A 498 -2.60 -16.95 6.15
CA MET A 498 -2.33 -15.69 5.46
C MET A 498 -2.21 -15.90 3.95
N THR A 499 -2.96 -15.11 3.18
CA THR A 499 -2.91 -15.08 1.72
C THR A 499 -2.68 -13.67 1.22
N SER A 500 -2.01 -13.53 0.07
CA SER A 500 -1.80 -12.27 -0.64
C SER A 500 -2.26 -12.40 -2.08
N ASN A 501 -2.82 -11.33 -2.65
CA ASN A 501 -3.13 -11.26 -4.08
C ASN A 501 -1.90 -10.91 -4.94
N ILE A 502 -0.77 -10.54 -4.31
CA ILE A 502 0.51 -10.28 -4.97
C ILE A 502 1.58 -11.18 -4.34
N ASP A 503 2.43 -11.76 -5.19
CA ASP A 503 3.61 -12.46 -4.72
C ASP A 503 4.65 -11.47 -4.15
N LEU A 504 4.87 -11.54 -2.85
CA LEU A 504 5.87 -10.73 -2.15
C LEU A 504 7.29 -11.28 -2.28
N GLN A 505 7.47 -12.46 -2.90
CA GLN A 505 8.76 -13.14 -3.11
C GLN A 505 9.44 -13.64 -1.83
N PHE A 506 8.65 -13.99 -0.80
CA PHE A 506 9.12 -14.56 0.47
C PHE A 506 8.63 -15.99 0.73
N GLY A 507 7.94 -16.58 -0.24
CA GLY A 507 7.26 -17.88 -0.10
C GLY A 507 5.81 -17.74 0.35
N GLU A 508 5.01 -18.77 0.08
CA GLU A 508 3.58 -18.78 0.40
C GLU A 508 3.35 -18.67 1.92
N GLY A 509 2.45 -17.78 2.32
CA GLY A 509 2.15 -17.55 3.74
C GLY A 509 3.24 -16.81 4.52
N ALA A 510 4.31 -16.34 3.87
CA ALA A 510 5.42 -15.65 4.53
C ALA A 510 5.54 -14.18 4.12
N VAL A 511 6.12 -13.37 5.02
CA VAL A 511 6.35 -11.93 4.87
C VAL A 511 7.73 -11.56 5.40
N PRO A 512 8.31 -10.42 5.00
CA PRO A 512 9.53 -9.95 5.62
C PRO A 512 9.28 -9.47 7.05
N ALA A 513 10.29 -9.57 7.92
CA ALA A 513 10.23 -9.20 9.33
C ALA A 513 9.83 -7.72 9.53
N CYS A 514 10.24 -6.82 8.63
CA CYS A 514 9.82 -5.42 8.67
C CYS A 514 8.32 -5.23 8.46
N LEU A 515 7.68 -6.07 7.62
CA LEU A 515 6.23 -6.11 7.48
C LEU A 515 5.61 -6.70 8.73
N ALA A 516 6.14 -7.80 9.26
CA ALA A 516 5.64 -8.40 10.50
C ALA A 516 5.67 -7.42 11.69
N GLU A 517 6.70 -6.57 11.82
CA GLU A 517 6.71 -5.49 12.82
C GLU A 517 5.48 -4.58 12.69
N THR A 518 5.16 -4.19 11.45
CA THR A 518 4.01 -3.34 11.15
C THR A 518 2.70 -4.01 11.62
N LEU A 519 2.57 -5.31 11.42
CA LEU A 519 1.41 -6.10 11.86
C LEU A 519 1.36 -6.23 13.38
N ILE A 520 2.50 -6.45 14.04
CA ILE A 520 2.58 -6.58 15.51
C ILE A 520 2.21 -5.25 16.18
N ILE A 521 2.68 -4.11 15.67
CA ILE A 521 2.27 -2.79 16.20
C ILE A 521 0.76 -2.63 16.07
N ALA A 522 0.18 -2.95 14.90
CA ALA A 522 -1.25 -2.84 14.68
C ALA A 522 -2.05 -3.79 15.61
N ALA A 523 -1.57 -5.02 15.79
CA ALA A 523 -2.23 -6.02 16.64
C ALA A 523 -2.19 -5.65 18.13
N THR A 524 -1.05 -5.17 18.62
CA THR A 524 -0.86 -4.83 20.03
C THR A 524 -1.42 -3.46 20.38
N GLY A 525 -1.53 -2.54 19.42
CA GLY A 525 -1.86 -1.13 19.67
C GLY A 525 -0.70 -0.34 20.30
N GLU A 526 0.50 -0.93 20.39
CA GLU A 526 1.67 -0.30 21.02
C GLU A 526 2.38 0.67 20.06
N HIS A 527 1.64 1.67 19.59
CA HIS A 527 2.06 2.66 18.60
C HIS A 527 3.32 3.46 18.98
N HIS A 528 3.67 3.48 20.27
CA HIS A 528 4.87 4.13 20.77
C HIS A 528 6.14 3.30 20.52
N ARG A 529 6.00 1.96 20.40
CA ARG A 529 7.09 1.03 20.08
C ARG A 529 7.21 0.90 18.57
N LYS A 530 7.87 1.87 17.94
CA LYS A 530 8.09 1.93 16.49
C LYS A 530 9.56 2.11 16.15
N SER A 531 9.95 1.64 14.97
CA SER A 531 11.32 1.77 14.48
C SER A 531 11.43 2.99 13.57
N LEU A 532 12.16 4.02 14.00
CA LEU A 532 12.42 5.24 13.23
C LEU A 532 13.88 5.67 13.43
N GLY A 533 14.45 6.30 12.40
CA GLY A 533 15.82 6.80 12.48
C GLY A 533 16.87 5.68 12.51
N ALA A 534 18.10 6.05 12.88
CA ALA A 534 19.25 5.16 12.80
C ALA A 534 19.45 4.24 14.01
N GLN A 535 18.78 4.53 15.13
CA GLN A 535 18.94 3.79 16.37
C GLN A 535 17.76 2.86 16.60
N THR A 536 18.06 1.68 17.14
CA THR A 536 17.05 0.68 17.47
C THR A 536 17.24 0.31 18.94
N LEU A 537 16.21 0.55 19.75
CA LEU A 537 16.27 0.32 21.20
C LEU A 537 16.19 -1.18 21.48
N THR A 538 17.07 -1.68 22.36
CA THR A 538 17.11 -3.11 22.72
C THR A 538 15.81 -3.58 23.36
N GLU A 539 15.15 -2.71 24.13
CA GLU A 539 13.83 -2.98 24.70
C GLU A 539 12.76 -3.23 23.62
N ASN A 540 12.79 -2.49 22.50
CA ASN A 540 11.85 -2.69 21.41
C ASN A 540 12.14 -4.00 20.67
N ILE A 541 13.43 -4.34 20.46
CA ILE A 541 13.81 -5.63 19.89
C ILE A 541 13.24 -6.79 20.72
N ASN A 542 13.45 -6.76 22.04
CA ASN A 542 12.94 -7.79 22.94
C ASN A 542 11.41 -7.85 22.94
N PHE A 543 10.75 -6.69 23.02
CA PHE A 543 9.30 -6.58 22.97
C PHE A 543 8.74 -7.23 21.70
N PHE A 544 9.30 -6.93 20.52
CA PHE A 544 8.78 -7.49 19.28
C PHE A 544 8.98 -8.98 19.16
N VAL A 545 10.10 -9.52 19.64
CA VAL A 545 10.34 -10.97 19.68
C VAL A 545 9.33 -11.66 20.59
N GLU A 546 9.12 -11.14 21.80
CA GLU A 546 8.15 -11.68 22.75
C GLU A 546 6.71 -11.60 22.21
N GLN A 547 6.29 -10.43 21.71
CA GLN A 547 4.94 -10.25 21.19
C GLN A 547 4.69 -11.03 19.90
N ALA A 548 5.71 -11.22 19.06
CA ALA A 548 5.59 -12.10 17.91
C ALA A 548 5.21 -13.52 18.32
N GLU A 549 5.89 -14.07 19.34
CA GLU A 549 5.60 -15.40 19.87
C GLU A 549 4.18 -15.47 20.46
N VAL A 550 3.79 -14.49 21.30
CA VAL A 550 2.43 -14.42 21.88
C VAL A 550 1.35 -14.37 20.81
N LEU A 551 1.57 -13.58 19.75
CA LEU A 551 0.61 -13.44 18.65
C LEU A 551 0.61 -14.63 17.70
N GLY A 552 1.61 -15.51 17.76
CA GLY A 552 1.75 -16.71 16.93
C GLY A 552 2.52 -16.53 15.62
N PHE A 553 3.36 -15.50 15.51
CA PHE A 553 4.30 -15.35 14.40
C PHE A 553 5.48 -16.29 14.58
N THR A 554 5.93 -16.93 13.49
CA THR A 554 7.08 -17.84 13.52
C THR A 554 8.15 -17.39 12.52
N VAL A 555 9.41 -17.34 12.96
CA VAL A 555 10.55 -17.11 12.05
C VAL A 555 10.75 -18.35 11.18
N VAL A 556 11.01 -18.16 9.89
CA VAL A 556 11.34 -19.26 8.98
C VAL A 556 12.84 -19.54 9.10
N ASP A 557 13.18 -20.80 9.37
CA ASP A 557 14.53 -21.31 9.63
C ASP A 557 15.10 -22.22 8.53
#